data_AF-A0A4Q4VG12-F1
#
_entry.id   AF-A0A4Q4VG12-F1
#
_cell.length_a   1.000
_cell.length_b   1.000
_cell.length_c   1.000
_cell.angle_alpha   90.00
_cell.angle_beta   90.00
_cell.angle_gamma   90.00
#
_symmetry.space_group_name_H-M   'P 1'
#
loop_
_entity.id
_entity.type
_entity.pdbx_description
1 polymer ?
#
loop_
_entity_poly.entity_id
_entity_poly.type
_entity_poly.pdbx_seq_one_letter_code
_entity_poly.pdbx_strand_id
1 'polypeptide(L)'
;MQLINVINGELEEVFPGRAPPYPILSHVWDGINEVIFQEWARRDTDEAVRGKSGYRKIVGACQQAINDELGWLWCDTNCIDKTSSAELSEAINSMFAWYKNFRVCYVYLDDIDIRSIRAIRSSGSTAKGSKKNVEESIPDSVDTEDVHPLLAKSRWFTRGWTLQELVAPSHEVFFAKDWSALGDRNQLSRSISDITKIHIGALRD
;
A
#
# COMPACT_ATOMS: atom_id res chain seq x y z
N MET A 1 14.09 -15.84 -1.49
CA MET A 1 12.79 -15.11 -1.58
C MET A 1 12.70 -14.48 -2.95
N GLN A 2 11.51 -14.29 -3.51
CA GLN A 2 11.37 -13.59 -4.79
C GLN A 2 11.11 -12.11 -4.55
N LEU A 3 11.67 -11.24 -5.38
CA LEU A 3 11.37 -9.81 -5.44
C LEU A 3 11.06 -9.41 -6.88
N ILE A 4 10.16 -8.47 -7.06
CA ILE A 4 9.91 -7.84 -8.36
C ILE A 4 11.00 -6.81 -8.59
N ASN A 5 11.76 -6.93 -9.66
CA ASN A 5 12.62 -5.86 -10.15
C ASN A 5 11.73 -4.80 -10.80
N VAL A 6 11.72 -3.59 -10.25
CA VAL A 6 10.72 -2.58 -10.62
C VAL A 6 10.97 -1.98 -12.01
N ILE A 7 12.15 -2.20 -12.59
CA ILE A 7 12.53 -1.66 -13.91
C ILE A 7 12.02 -2.54 -15.05
N ASN A 8 12.19 -3.86 -14.93
CA ASN A 8 11.78 -4.82 -15.96
C ASN A 8 10.48 -5.57 -15.59
N GLY A 9 10.06 -5.53 -14.32
CA GLY A 9 8.90 -6.24 -13.79
C GLY A 9 9.12 -7.73 -13.53
N GLU A 10 10.34 -8.25 -13.68
CA GLU A 10 10.64 -9.66 -13.50
C GLU A 10 10.70 -10.05 -12.01
N LEU A 11 10.31 -11.29 -11.72
CA LEU A 11 10.51 -11.89 -10.39
C LEU A 11 11.90 -12.51 -10.35
N GLU A 12 12.76 -12.01 -9.46
CA GLU A 12 14.12 -12.50 -9.30
C GLU A 12 14.32 -13.08 -7.91
N GLU A 13 15.05 -14.20 -7.84
CA GLU A 13 15.39 -14.83 -6.57
C GLU A 13 16.50 -14.06 -5.86
N VAL A 14 16.21 -13.65 -4.63
CA VAL A 14 17.11 -12.92 -3.76
C VAL A 14 17.31 -13.68 -2.45
N PHE A 15 18.57 -13.86 -2.07
CA PHE A 15 18.94 -14.45 -0.78
C PHE A 15 18.66 -13.44 0.34
N PRO A 16 17.91 -13.80 1.40
CA PRO A 16 17.50 -12.85 2.45
C PRO A 16 18.66 -12.05 3.09
N GLY A 17 19.79 -12.71 3.33
CA GLY A 17 20.99 -12.07 3.90
C GLY A 17 21.75 -11.13 2.95
N ARG A 18 21.36 -11.08 1.67
CA ARG A 18 21.92 -10.21 0.63
C ARG A 18 20.86 -9.35 -0.04
N ALA A 19 19.65 -9.33 0.51
CA ALA A 19 18.58 -8.58 -0.09
C ALA A 19 18.89 -7.07 -0.01
N PRO A 20 18.80 -6.34 -1.12
CA PRO A 20 18.88 -4.88 -1.09
C PRO A 20 17.67 -4.32 -0.32
N PRO A 21 17.64 -3.01 0.00
CA PRO A 21 16.43 -2.38 0.49
C PRO A 21 15.29 -2.48 -0.53
N TYR A 22 14.10 -2.84 -0.06
CA TYR A 22 12.87 -2.89 -0.88
C TYR A 22 11.67 -2.41 -0.07
N PRO A 23 10.61 -1.88 -0.72
CA PRO A 23 9.32 -1.72 -0.12
C PRO A 23 8.54 -3.03 -0.10
N ILE A 24 7.58 -3.10 0.81
CA ILE A 24 6.52 -4.12 0.79
C ILE A 24 5.20 -3.48 0.39
N LEU A 25 4.39 -4.17 -0.41
CA LEU A 25 3.02 -3.78 -0.70
C LEU A 25 2.05 -4.48 0.26
N SER A 26 1.49 -3.74 1.22
CA SER A 26 0.33 -4.18 2.00
C SER A 26 -0.96 -3.75 1.30
N HIS A 27 -1.86 -4.71 1.07
CA HIS A 27 -3.15 -4.44 0.45
C HIS A 27 -4.22 -5.42 0.94
N VAL A 28 -5.49 -5.09 0.71
CA VAL A 28 -6.61 -6.01 0.94
C VAL A 28 -6.82 -6.90 -0.27
N TRP A 29 -6.79 -8.21 -0.04
CA TRP A 29 -7.07 -9.21 -1.05
C TRP A 29 -8.57 -9.23 -1.37
N ASP A 30 -8.93 -9.15 -2.65
CA ASP A 30 -10.32 -9.36 -3.08
C ASP A 30 -10.62 -10.82 -3.48
N GLY A 31 -9.59 -11.68 -3.49
CA GLY A 31 -9.68 -13.12 -3.73
C GLY A 31 -9.99 -13.54 -5.17
N ILE A 32 -10.37 -12.60 -6.03
CA ILE A 32 -10.86 -12.88 -7.39
C ILE A 32 -9.91 -12.27 -8.43
N ASN A 33 -9.45 -11.04 -8.17
CA ASN A 33 -8.67 -10.24 -9.10
C ASN A 33 -7.27 -9.96 -8.56
N GLU A 34 -6.76 -10.79 -7.65
CA GLU A 34 -5.33 -10.78 -7.33
C GLU A 34 -4.54 -11.44 -8.46
N VAL A 35 -3.31 -10.98 -8.66
CA VAL A 35 -2.36 -11.59 -9.60
C VAL A 35 -1.43 -12.48 -8.80
N ILE A 36 -1.47 -13.78 -9.08
CA ILE A 36 -0.58 -14.75 -8.42
C ILE A 36 0.74 -14.89 -9.16
N PHE A 37 1.72 -15.55 -8.54
CA PHE A 37 3.07 -15.78 -9.09
C PHE A 37 3.05 -16.20 -10.57
N GLN A 38 2.31 -17.26 -10.90
CA GLN A 38 2.23 -17.82 -12.27
C GLN A 38 1.59 -16.85 -13.27
N GLU A 39 0.72 -15.96 -12.81
CA GLU A 39 0.06 -14.97 -13.67
C GLU A 39 0.96 -13.78 -13.96
N TRP A 40 1.77 -13.38 -12.99
CA TRP A 40 2.72 -12.28 -13.14
C TRP A 40 3.77 -12.58 -14.22
N ALA A 41 4.20 -13.83 -14.35
CA ALA A 41 5.14 -14.26 -15.38
C ALA A 41 4.62 -14.07 -16.83
N ARG A 42 3.29 -14.06 -17.03
CA ARG A 42 2.65 -13.89 -18.35
C ARG A 42 2.02 -12.50 -18.56
N ARG A 43 2.29 -11.55 -17.65
CA ARG A 43 1.65 -10.23 -17.59
C ARG A 43 1.72 -9.42 -18.90
N ASP A 44 2.82 -9.53 -19.64
CA ASP A 44 3.03 -8.73 -20.86
C ASP A 44 2.24 -9.27 -22.05
N THR A 45 1.96 -10.58 -22.04
CA THR A 45 1.26 -11.29 -23.13
C THR A 45 -0.20 -11.58 -22.83
N ASP A 46 -0.65 -11.38 -21.58
CA ASP A 46 -1.98 -11.76 -21.11
C ASP A 46 -2.82 -10.55 -20.68
N GLU A 47 -3.74 -10.14 -21.55
CA GLU A 47 -4.64 -9.01 -21.27
C GLU A 47 -5.59 -9.27 -20.10
N ALA A 48 -5.97 -10.52 -19.84
CA ALA A 48 -6.84 -10.84 -18.72
C ALA A 48 -6.12 -10.62 -17.38
N VAL A 49 -4.82 -10.94 -17.31
CA VAL A 49 -3.97 -10.59 -16.15
C VAL A 49 -3.90 -9.08 -15.98
N ARG A 50 -3.65 -8.31 -17.05
CA ARG A 50 -3.57 -6.84 -16.99
C ARG A 50 -4.89 -6.17 -16.61
N GLY A 51 -6.02 -6.82 -16.88
CA GLY A 51 -7.36 -6.37 -16.48
C GLY A 51 -7.66 -6.50 -14.99
N LYS A 52 -6.87 -7.27 -14.23
CA LYS A 52 -7.10 -7.50 -12.81
C LYS A 52 -6.83 -6.26 -11.95
N SER A 53 -7.57 -6.13 -10.84
CA SER A 53 -7.32 -5.07 -9.85
C SER A 53 -5.91 -5.21 -9.25
N GLY A 54 -5.50 -6.42 -8.87
CA GLY A 54 -4.19 -6.73 -8.30
C GLY A 54 -3.03 -6.32 -9.20
N TYR A 55 -3.17 -6.45 -10.52
CA TYR A 55 -2.15 -5.98 -11.48
C TYR A 55 -1.89 -4.48 -11.32
N ARG A 56 -2.95 -3.68 -11.25
CA ARG A 56 -2.84 -2.22 -11.07
C ARG A 56 -2.25 -1.84 -9.72
N LYS A 57 -2.56 -2.61 -8.66
CA LYS A 57 -1.95 -2.41 -7.32
C LYS A 57 -0.43 -2.60 -7.41
N ILE A 58 0.02 -3.70 -7.99
CA ILE A 58 1.44 -4.05 -8.07
C ILE A 58 2.19 -3.06 -8.98
N VAL A 59 1.64 -2.70 -10.15
CA VAL A 59 2.28 -1.72 -11.04
C VAL A 59 2.41 -0.35 -10.39
N GLY A 60 1.38 0.14 -9.71
CA GLY A 60 1.47 1.41 -8.99
C GLY A 60 2.48 1.36 -7.84
N ALA A 61 2.60 0.22 -7.16
CA ALA A 61 3.63 0.01 -6.13
C ALA A 61 5.04 0.00 -6.71
N CYS A 62 5.25 -0.61 -7.89
CA CYS A 62 6.53 -0.52 -8.60
C CYS A 62 6.86 0.93 -8.96
N GLN A 63 5.86 1.69 -9.43
CA GLN A 63 6.06 3.11 -9.75
C GLN A 63 6.41 3.93 -8.51
N GLN A 64 5.76 3.67 -7.37
CA GLN A 64 6.11 4.33 -6.11
C GLN A 64 7.51 3.93 -5.63
N ALA A 65 7.89 2.66 -5.76
CA ALA A 65 9.24 2.19 -5.45
C ALA A 65 10.31 2.92 -6.28
N ILE A 66 10.05 3.13 -7.58
CA ILE A 66 10.93 3.93 -8.46
C ILE A 66 11.05 5.37 -7.93
N ASN A 67 9.94 5.99 -7.55
CA ASN A 67 9.93 7.36 -7.00
C ASN A 67 10.71 7.47 -5.69
N ASP A 68 10.75 6.39 -4.90
CA ASP A 68 11.49 6.29 -3.65
C ASP A 68 12.93 5.78 -3.83
N GLU A 69 13.40 5.67 -5.08
CA GLU A 69 14.73 5.18 -5.47
C GLU A 69 15.02 3.73 -5.02
N LEU A 70 13.98 2.89 -4.95
CA LEU A 70 14.07 1.48 -4.62
C LEU A 70 13.90 0.61 -5.88
N GLY A 71 14.91 -0.18 -6.21
CA GLY A 71 14.93 -1.01 -7.42
C GLY A 71 14.12 -2.31 -7.35
N TRP A 72 13.46 -2.57 -6.21
CA TRP A 72 12.82 -3.84 -5.91
C TRP A 72 11.48 -3.61 -5.24
N LEU A 73 10.58 -4.59 -5.28
CA LEU A 73 9.29 -4.59 -4.56
C LEU A 73 8.97 -6.02 -4.10
N TRP A 74 8.42 -6.15 -2.90
CA TRP A 74 7.84 -7.41 -2.43
C TRP A 74 6.32 -7.32 -2.31
N CYS A 75 5.62 -8.34 -2.79
CA CYS A 75 4.18 -8.49 -2.67
C CYS A 75 3.80 -9.96 -2.45
N ASP A 76 3.05 -10.25 -1.40
CA ASP A 76 2.68 -11.59 -0.95
C ASP A 76 1.83 -12.41 -1.94
N THR A 77 1.14 -11.75 -2.88
CA THR A 77 0.32 -12.42 -3.87
C THR A 77 1.14 -13.04 -4.99
N ASN A 78 2.23 -12.39 -5.41
CA ASN A 78 3.03 -12.82 -6.57
C ASN A 78 4.52 -13.09 -6.29
N CYS A 79 5.06 -12.74 -5.12
CA CYS A 79 6.46 -13.01 -4.72
C CYS A 79 6.63 -14.33 -3.94
N ILE A 80 5.56 -15.12 -3.83
CA ILE A 80 5.60 -16.45 -3.23
C ILE A 80 4.88 -17.41 -4.19
N ASP A 81 5.56 -18.44 -4.65
CA ASP A 81 4.89 -19.55 -5.34
C ASP A 81 4.12 -20.42 -4.33
N LYS A 82 2.85 -20.09 -4.16
CA LYS A 82 1.93 -20.82 -3.27
C LYS A 82 1.62 -22.25 -3.74
N THR A 83 2.04 -22.63 -4.95
CA THR A 83 1.90 -24.02 -5.44
C THR A 83 3.04 -24.92 -4.95
N SER A 84 4.16 -24.34 -4.51
CA SER A 84 5.28 -25.03 -3.89
C SER A 84 5.11 -25.05 -2.37
N SER A 85 4.74 -26.20 -1.81
CA SER A 85 4.61 -26.36 -0.35
C SER A 85 5.92 -26.13 0.40
N ALA A 86 7.06 -26.42 -0.24
CA ALA A 86 8.39 -26.14 0.28
C ALA A 86 8.65 -24.63 0.36
N GLU A 87 8.37 -23.89 -0.73
CA GLU A 87 8.56 -22.43 -0.75
C GLU A 87 7.61 -21.72 0.21
N LEU A 88 6.35 -22.15 0.27
CA LEU A 88 5.39 -21.59 1.22
C LEU A 88 5.84 -21.79 2.67
N SER A 89 6.36 -22.98 2.99
CA SER A 89 6.88 -23.28 4.34
C SER A 89 8.14 -22.48 4.66
N GLU A 90 9.07 -22.37 3.70
CA GLU A 90 10.26 -21.55 3.84
C GLU A 90 9.91 -20.06 4.00
N ALA A 91 8.91 -19.58 3.27
CA ALA A 91 8.42 -18.22 3.33
C ALA A 91 7.87 -17.87 4.70
N ILE A 92 7.05 -18.75 5.27
CA ILE A 92 6.51 -18.59 6.62
C ILE A 92 7.63 -18.56 7.66
N ASN A 93 8.59 -19.48 7.57
CA ASN A 93 9.71 -19.57 8.52
C ASN A 93 10.73 -18.43 8.36
N SER A 94 10.79 -17.81 7.19
CA SER A 94 11.75 -16.75 6.86
C SER A 94 11.15 -15.34 6.87
N MET A 95 9.83 -15.22 7.08
CA MET A 95 9.12 -13.95 6.97
C MET A 95 9.72 -12.88 7.89
N PHE A 96 10.11 -13.25 9.11
CA PHE A 96 10.82 -12.35 10.04
C PHE A 96 12.17 -11.87 9.51
N ALA A 97 12.94 -12.72 8.83
CA ALA A 97 14.19 -12.33 8.20
C ALA A 97 13.96 -11.38 7.01
N TRP A 98 12.86 -11.57 6.27
CA TRP A 98 12.45 -10.69 5.18
C TRP A 98 11.97 -9.33 5.71
N TYR A 99 11.39 -9.29 6.91
CA TYR A 99 11.07 -8.02 7.56
C TYR A 99 12.30 -7.26 8.09
N LYS A 100 13.52 -7.81 8.01
CA LYS A 100 14.71 -7.11 8.50
C LYS A 100 15.24 -6.04 7.53
N ASN A 101 15.04 -6.23 6.23
CA ASN A 101 15.66 -5.40 5.18
C ASN A 101 14.66 -4.55 4.39
N PHE A 102 13.36 -4.67 4.65
CA PHE A 102 12.41 -3.78 3.98
C PHE A 102 12.54 -2.35 4.51
N ARG A 103 12.42 -1.38 3.60
CA ARG A 103 12.65 0.05 3.85
C ARG A 103 11.38 0.76 4.27
N VAL A 104 10.26 0.41 3.63
CA VAL A 104 8.97 1.09 3.77
C VAL A 104 7.83 0.13 3.44
N CYS A 105 6.69 0.29 4.10
CA CYS A 105 5.45 -0.38 3.76
C CYS A 105 4.53 0.56 3.01
N TYR A 106 4.17 0.21 1.78
CA TYR A 106 3.11 0.90 1.03
C TYR A 106 1.77 0.25 1.36
N VAL A 107 0.94 0.96 2.11
CA VAL A 107 -0.42 0.53 2.45
C VAL A 107 -1.38 1.05 1.39
N TYR A 108 -1.81 0.16 0.48
CA TYR A 108 -2.73 0.50 -0.60
C TYR A 108 -4.19 0.23 -0.21
N LEU A 109 -5.01 1.29 -0.21
CA LEU A 109 -6.41 1.28 0.22
C LEU A 109 -7.35 1.43 -0.99
N ASP A 110 -7.72 0.30 -1.59
CA ASP A 110 -8.57 0.25 -2.80
C ASP A 110 -10.00 0.79 -2.60
N ASP A 111 -10.43 0.95 -1.34
CA ASP A 111 -11.74 1.46 -0.95
C ASP A 111 -11.74 2.93 -0.55
N ILE A 112 -10.61 3.64 -0.69
CA ILE A 112 -10.52 5.08 -0.49
C ILE A 112 -10.36 5.78 -1.84
N ASP A 113 -11.31 6.64 -2.17
CA ASP A 113 -11.27 7.53 -3.33
C ASP A 113 -11.12 8.98 -2.85
N ILE A 114 -10.01 9.61 -3.20
CA ILE A 114 -9.68 10.98 -2.79
C ILE A 114 -10.71 12.02 -3.28
N ARG A 115 -11.43 11.73 -4.36
CA ARG A 115 -12.50 12.61 -4.86
C ARG A 115 -13.65 12.70 -3.87
N SER A 116 -13.85 11.67 -3.05
CA SER A 116 -14.84 11.66 -1.97
C SER A 116 -14.52 12.71 -0.89
N ILE A 117 -13.23 12.96 -0.62
CA ILE A 117 -12.77 13.99 0.31
C ILE A 117 -13.15 15.39 -0.19
N ARG A 118 -12.97 15.65 -1.49
CA ARG A 118 -13.36 16.93 -2.11
C ARG A 118 -14.87 17.18 -2.03
N ALA A 119 -15.67 16.12 -2.14
CA ALA A 119 -17.13 16.20 -1.98
C ALA A 119 -17.55 16.50 -0.52
N ILE A 120 -16.86 15.93 0.48
CA ILE A 120 -17.08 16.24 1.91
C ILE A 120 -16.82 17.72 2.19
N ARG A 121 -15.71 18.27 1.70
CA ARG A 121 -15.39 19.71 1.82
C ARG A 121 -16.46 20.62 1.22
N SER A 122 -17.02 20.20 0.09
CA SER A 122 -18.06 20.96 -0.63
C SER A 122 -19.42 20.92 0.08
N SER A 123 -19.69 19.89 0.89
CA SER A 123 -20.95 19.72 1.62
C SER A 123 -20.94 20.30 3.04
N GLY A 124 -19.75 20.56 3.62
CA GLY A 124 -19.59 21.23 4.92
C GLY A 124 -19.61 22.76 4.90
N SER A 125 -19.63 23.41 3.73
CA SER A 125 -19.69 24.88 3.61
C SER A 125 -21.12 25.43 3.64
N THR A 126 -21.68 25.61 4.85
CA THR A 126 -22.79 26.53 5.08
C THR A 126 -22.28 27.95 5.36
N ALA A 127 -22.37 28.80 4.33
CA ALA A 127 -22.42 30.27 4.33
C ALA A 127 -21.24 31.12 4.90
N LYS A 128 -20.41 31.70 4.01
CA LYS A 128 -20.37 33.16 3.72
C LYS A 128 -19.31 33.53 2.66
N GLY A 129 -19.78 34.06 1.53
CA GLY A 129 -19.18 35.20 0.82
C GLY A 129 -17.74 35.13 0.31
N SER A 130 -17.56 34.72 -0.96
CA SER A 130 -16.89 35.49 -2.02
C SER A 130 -16.56 34.54 -3.17
N LYS A 131 -17.14 34.78 -4.34
CA LYS A 131 -16.70 34.13 -5.58
C LYS A 131 -15.28 34.61 -5.87
N LYS A 132 -14.27 33.85 -5.43
CA LYS A 132 -12.95 33.90 -6.06
C LYS A 132 -12.94 32.81 -7.12
N ASN A 133 -12.67 33.20 -8.36
CA ASN A 133 -12.29 32.28 -9.41
C ASN A 133 -11.02 31.58 -8.92
N VAL A 134 -11.16 30.34 -8.45
CA VAL A 134 -10.02 29.49 -8.14
C VAL A 134 -9.73 28.77 -9.45
N GLU A 135 -8.72 29.27 -10.16
CA GLU A 135 -7.99 28.44 -11.12
C GLU A 135 -7.64 27.13 -10.42
N GLU A 136 -7.85 26.03 -11.14
CA GLU A 136 -7.77 24.65 -10.70
C GLU A 136 -6.34 24.25 -10.34
N SER A 137 -5.76 24.86 -9.31
CA SER A 137 -4.51 24.42 -8.71
C SER A 137 -4.83 23.28 -7.75
N ILE A 138 -4.39 22.08 -8.12
CA ILE A 138 -4.45 20.88 -7.28
C ILE A 138 -3.76 21.22 -5.94
N PRO A 139 -4.44 21.14 -4.78
CA PRO A 139 -3.75 21.33 -3.51
C PRO A 139 -2.83 20.12 -3.29
N ASP A 140 -1.53 20.37 -3.25
CA ASP A 140 -0.46 19.37 -3.12
C ASP A 140 -0.49 18.54 -1.82
N SER A 141 -1.45 18.77 -0.92
CA SER A 141 -1.59 17.98 0.30
C SER A 141 -3.05 17.82 0.72
N VAL A 142 -3.48 16.56 0.85
CA VAL A 142 -4.74 16.18 1.49
C VAL A 142 -4.63 16.52 2.97
N ASP A 143 -5.62 17.20 3.55
CA ASP A 143 -5.63 17.44 5.00
C ASP A 143 -5.94 16.13 5.71
N THR A 144 -5.05 15.71 6.62
CA THR A 144 -5.13 14.46 7.35
C THR A 144 -6.44 14.30 8.14
N GLU A 145 -7.04 15.40 8.59
CA GLU A 145 -8.33 15.36 9.31
C GLU A 145 -9.49 14.92 8.40
N ASP A 146 -9.44 15.27 7.11
CA ASP A 146 -10.46 14.87 6.15
C ASP A 146 -10.35 13.39 5.75
N VAL A 147 -9.21 12.75 6.00
CA VAL A 147 -8.97 11.34 5.67
C VAL A 147 -9.56 10.40 6.73
N HIS A 148 -9.67 10.86 7.99
CA HIS A 148 -10.10 10.02 9.12
C HIS A 148 -11.42 9.24 8.86
N PRO A 149 -12.50 9.86 8.38
CA PRO A 149 -13.77 9.15 8.16
C PRO A 149 -13.69 8.05 7.10
N LEU A 150 -12.73 8.16 6.17
CA LEU A 150 -12.49 7.15 5.13
C LEU A 150 -11.62 6.02 5.67
N LEU A 151 -10.57 6.32 6.45
CA LEU A 151 -9.75 5.31 7.12
C LEU A 151 -10.61 4.45 8.05
N ALA A 152 -11.49 5.06 8.85
CA ALA A 152 -12.35 4.35 9.79
C ALA A 152 -13.31 3.35 9.12
N LYS A 153 -13.60 3.53 7.83
CA LYS A 153 -14.46 2.64 7.04
C LYS A 153 -13.67 1.66 6.17
N SER A 154 -12.37 1.85 6.03
CA SER A 154 -11.56 1.01 5.15
C SER A 154 -11.47 -0.40 5.70
N ARG A 155 -11.66 -1.38 4.82
CA ARG A 155 -11.56 -2.81 5.15
C ARG A 155 -10.18 -3.18 5.68
N TRP A 156 -9.14 -2.43 5.32
CA TRP A 156 -7.79 -2.65 5.79
C TRP A 156 -7.72 -2.61 7.33
N PHE A 157 -8.35 -1.63 7.96
CA PHE A 157 -8.38 -1.49 9.42
C PHE A 157 -9.27 -2.51 10.14
N THR A 158 -10.15 -3.21 9.42
CA THR A 158 -11.03 -4.25 10.01
C THR A 158 -10.38 -5.63 10.11
N ARG A 159 -9.12 -5.77 9.67
CA ARG A 159 -8.41 -7.07 9.64
C ARG A 159 -7.70 -7.36 10.96
N GLY A 160 -7.60 -8.64 11.32
CA GLY A 160 -6.87 -9.07 12.52
C GLY A 160 -5.34 -8.97 12.39
N TRP A 161 -4.81 -8.86 11.17
CA TRP A 161 -3.36 -8.78 10.87
C TRP A 161 -2.80 -7.36 10.81
N THR A 162 -3.66 -6.34 10.88
CA THR A 162 -3.29 -4.92 10.88
C THR A 162 -2.23 -4.60 11.94
N LEU A 163 -2.25 -5.30 13.08
CA LEU A 163 -1.29 -5.06 14.17
C LEU A 163 0.15 -5.45 13.80
N GLN A 164 0.35 -6.50 13.01
CA GLN A 164 1.70 -6.90 12.60
C GLN A 164 2.22 -5.99 11.49
N GLU A 165 1.33 -5.56 10.59
CA GLU A 165 1.67 -4.68 9.46
C GLU A 165 1.86 -3.21 9.87
N LEU A 166 1.38 -2.82 11.05
CA LEU A 166 1.39 -1.42 11.53
C LEU A 166 2.35 -1.19 12.72
N VAL A 167 2.86 -2.28 13.34
CA VAL A 167 3.81 -2.21 14.46
C VAL A 167 5.20 -2.76 14.06
N ALA A 168 5.28 -3.66 13.09
CA ALA A 168 6.57 -4.22 12.66
C ALA A 168 7.39 -3.28 11.74
N PRO A 169 6.80 -2.47 10.84
CA PRO A 169 7.56 -1.51 10.06
C PRO A 169 8.03 -0.30 10.85
N SER A 170 9.21 0.22 10.49
CA SER A 170 9.68 1.53 10.94
C SER A 170 9.03 2.68 10.15
N HIS A 171 8.55 2.43 8.93
CA HIS A 171 7.94 3.46 8.08
C HIS A 171 6.81 2.89 7.21
N GLU A 172 5.60 3.44 7.36
CA GLU A 172 4.43 3.12 6.55
C GLU A 172 3.87 4.38 5.90
N VAL A 173 3.51 4.26 4.61
CA VAL A 173 2.86 5.32 3.84
C VAL A 173 1.55 4.78 3.28
N PHE A 174 0.48 5.53 3.49
CA PHE A 174 -0.87 5.15 3.08
C PHE A 174 -1.22 5.80 1.75
N PHE A 175 -1.75 5.00 0.83
CA PHE A 175 -2.13 5.41 -0.52
C PHE A 175 -3.60 5.09 -0.80
N ALA A 176 -4.29 6.02 -1.45
CA ALA A 176 -5.63 5.83 -1.97
C ALA A 176 -5.64 4.92 -3.21
N LYS A 177 -6.85 4.59 -3.69
CA LYS A 177 -7.06 3.78 -4.90
C LYS A 177 -6.33 4.29 -6.14
N ASP A 178 -6.15 5.60 -6.27
CA ASP A 178 -5.48 6.24 -7.39
C ASP A 178 -3.99 6.50 -7.13
N TRP A 179 -3.42 5.88 -6.09
CA TRP A 179 -2.04 6.11 -5.62
C TRP A 179 -1.77 7.53 -5.10
N SER A 180 -2.81 8.34 -4.83
CA SER A 180 -2.62 9.58 -4.07
C SER A 180 -2.15 9.28 -2.65
N ALA A 181 -1.09 9.95 -2.21
CA ALA A 181 -0.62 9.85 -0.83
C ALA A 181 -1.66 10.41 0.14
N LEU A 182 -2.00 9.63 1.17
CA LEU A 182 -2.91 10.01 2.25
C LEU A 182 -2.15 10.50 3.48
N GLY A 183 -0.89 10.11 3.60
CA GLY A 183 0.00 10.45 4.70
C GLY A 183 0.77 9.22 5.20
N ASP A 184 1.79 9.46 6.01
CA ASP A 184 2.53 8.43 6.72
C ASP A 184 1.90 8.08 8.08
N ARG A 185 2.41 7.03 8.74
CA ARG A 185 1.96 6.61 10.08
C ARG A 185 2.02 7.73 11.12
N ASN A 186 3.04 8.59 11.09
CA ASN A 186 3.19 9.68 12.04
C ASN A 186 2.11 10.75 11.83
N GLN A 187 1.89 11.15 10.59
CA GLN A 187 0.87 12.11 10.18
C GLN A 187 -0.54 11.60 10.51
N LEU A 188 -0.80 10.30 10.29
CA LEU A 188 -2.10 9.68 10.52
C LEU A 188 -2.25 9.08 11.93
N SER A 189 -1.26 9.25 12.81
CA SER A 189 -1.17 8.59 14.12
C SER A 189 -2.41 8.77 15.00
N ARG A 190 -3.05 9.95 14.98
CA ARG A 190 -4.32 10.18 15.70
C ARG A 190 -5.45 9.33 15.14
N SER A 191 -5.67 9.41 13.82
CA SER A 191 -6.72 8.64 13.16
C SER A 191 -6.51 7.14 13.34
N ILE A 192 -5.28 6.66 13.21
CA ILE A 192 -4.92 5.25 13.42
C ILE A 192 -5.17 4.85 14.88
N SER A 193 -4.74 5.67 15.85
CA SER A 193 -5.00 5.44 17.29
C SER A 193 -6.50 5.35 17.58
N ASP A 194 -7.30 6.24 17.00
CA ASP A 194 -8.75 6.26 17.22
C ASP A 194 -9.45 5.01 16.66
N ILE A 195 -9.01 4.51 15.51
CA ILE A 195 -9.56 3.33 14.85
C ILE A 195 -9.11 2.04 15.56
N THR A 196 -7.81 1.90 15.80
CA THR A 196 -7.19 0.65 16.27
C THR A 196 -7.12 0.53 17.78
N LYS A 197 -7.28 1.64 18.51
CA LYS A 197 -7.05 1.78 19.95
C LYS A 197 -5.58 1.57 20.38
N ILE A 198 -4.65 1.51 19.43
CA ILE A 198 -3.21 1.54 19.72
C ILE A 198 -2.86 2.94 20.21
N HIS A 199 -2.17 3.04 21.35
CA HIS A 199 -1.78 4.33 21.90
C HIS A 199 -0.87 5.09 20.92
N ILE A 200 -1.13 6.39 20.74
CA ILE A 200 -0.41 7.23 19.78
C ILE A 200 1.12 7.21 19.94
N GLY A 201 1.61 7.04 21.17
CA GLY A 201 3.05 6.93 21.46
C GLY A 201 3.71 5.64 20.97
N ALA A 202 2.94 4.60 20.63
CA ALA A 202 3.45 3.38 19.99
C ALA A 202 3.41 3.48 18.45
N LEU A 203 2.80 4.53 17.90
CA LEU A 203 2.68 4.78 16.46
C LEU A 203 3.65 5.85 15.95
N ARG A 204 4.29 6.56 16.88
CA ARG A 204 5.25 7.62 16.60
C ARG A 204 6.64 7.16 16.97
N ASP A 205 7.58 7.37 16.06
CA ASP A 205 9.01 7.13 16.28
C ASP A 205 9.68 8.29 17.04
#